data_AF-A0A9D7S6Z0-F1
#
_entry.id   AF-A0A9D7S6Z0-F1
#
_cell.length_a   1.000
_cell.length_b   1.000
_cell.length_c   1.000
_cell.angle_alpha   90.00
_cell.angle_beta   90.00
_cell.angle_gamma   90.00
#
_symmetry.space_group_name_H-M   'P 1'
#
loop_
_entity.id
_entity.type
_entity.pdbx_description
1 polymer ?
#
loop_
_entity_poly.entity_id
_entity_poly.type
_entity_poly.pdbx_seq_one_letter_code
_entity_poly.pdbx_strand_id
1 'polypeptide(L)'
;MIKRYKPVKEEQQVEVNRLQELKQLKNLANTYLDFYLERQKFPEKKWKDLSNRNIALLKATINKLNKLQHDDKIAEYLEAIRPTPPLSPNATEEEYKEAFEKHSRNIAITFGQGTNLFILMEINRCSPRLSYFNDLTWFKHGNIREHLDYGIGKVDETVFEKYLPYQVNSIIETKKSFFTKSCFKDDLILLDAVLPLIEEEKFIPSNILIIVLIEGLVRKFALLVYKKQNPEISDSDSEAFAYIKNRSLEGLIKNREWKKDIPFFLPEVCN
;
A
#
# COMPACT_ATOMS: atom_id res chain seq x y z
N MET A 1 -25.11 -20.35 40.04
CA MET A 1 -24.19 -19.47 39.29
C MET A 1 -22.91 -20.25 38.98
N ILE A 2 -22.70 -20.61 37.70
CA ILE A 2 -21.48 -21.31 37.29
C ILE A 2 -20.39 -20.25 37.16
N LYS A 3 -19.50 -20.16 38.16
CA LYS A 3 -18.21 -19.47 38.00
C LYS A 3 -17.45 -20.22 36.89
N ARG A 4 -17.47 -19.70 35.66
CA ARG A 4 -16.57 -20.19 34.60
C ARG A 4 -15.16 -19.68 34.91
N TYR A 5 -14.52 -20.31 35.89
CA TYR A 5 -13.06 -20.27 36.01
C TYR A 5 -12.51 -20.92 34.75
N LYS A 6 -11.70 -20.17 33.98
CA LYS A 6 -10.85 -20.84 32.98
C LYS A 6 -9.96 -21.82 33.75
N PRO A 7 -9.91 -23.10 33.40
CA PRO A 7 -8.97 -24.02 34.02
C PRO A 7 -7.55 -23.50 33.81
N VAL A 8 -6.66 -23.66 34.80
CA VAL A 8 -5.25 -23.20 34.77
C VAL A 8 -4.52 -23.58 33.48
N LYS A 9 -4.90 -24.72 32.87
CA LYS A 9 -4.38 -25.18 31.57
C LYS A 9 -4.74 -24.25 30.39
N GLU A 10 -5.93 -23.66 30.38
CA GLU A 10 -6.34 -22.72 29.31
C GLU A 10 -5.57 -21.40 29.40
N GLU A 11 -5.27 -20.90 30.59
CA GLU A 11 -4.50 -19.66 30.76
C GLU A 11 -3.05 -19.85 30.31
N GLN A 12 -2.42 -20.96 30.72
CA GLN A 12 -1.07 -21.33 30.26
C GLN A 12 -1.01 -21.48 28.73
N GLN A 13 -2.06 -22.04 28.10
CA GLN A 13 -2.11 -22.16 26.65
C GLN A 13 -2.20 -20.80 25.95
N VAL A 14 -3.00 -19.86 26.48
CA VAL A 14 -3.12 -18.50 25.91
C VAL A 14 -1.81 -17.73 26.03
N GLU A 15 -1.13 -17.87 27.16
CA GLU A 15 0.21 -17.30 27.38
C GLU A 15 1.23 -17.81 26.35
N VAL A 16 1.31 -19.14 26.19
CA VAL A 16 2.21 -19.79 25.22
C VAL A 16 1.92 -19.31 23.81
N ASN A 17 0.64 -19.26 23.41
CA ASN A 17 0.23 -18.78 22.10
C ASN A 17 0.64 -17.32 21.87
N ARG A 18 0.38 -16.44 22.85
CA ARG A 18 0.73 -15.01 22.78
C ARG A 18 2.23 -14.83 22.56
N LEU A 19 3.04 -15.54 23.34
CA LEU A 19 4.50 -15.46 23.26
C LEU A 19 5.03 -15.99 21.92
N GLN A 20 4.46 -17.09 21.43
CA GLN A 20 4.80 -17.64 20.13
C GLN A 20 4.48 -16.66 18.99
N GLU A 21 3.31 -16.03 19.02
CA GLU A 21 2.92 -15.01 18.04
C GLU A 21 3.86 -13.79 18.09
N LEU A 22 4.26 -13.30 19.27
CA LEU A 22 5.24 -12.20 19.38
C LEU A 22 6.59 -12.56 18.79
N LYS A 23 7.06 -13.79 19.02
CA LYS A 23 8.32 -14.30 18.45
C LYS A 23 8.24 -14.36 16.92
N GLN A 24 7.13 -14.84 16.37
CA GLN A 24 6.90 -14.87 14.92
C GLN A 24 6.88 -13.46 14.32
N LEU A 25 6.19 -12.51 14.95
CA LEU A 25 6.18 -11.11 14.51
C LEU A 25 7.58 -10.48 14.55
N LYS A 26 8.36 -10.77 15.60
CA LYS A 26 9.74 -10.29 15.70
C LYS A 26 10.61 -10.86 14.59
N ASN A 27 10.48 -12.15 14.29
CA ASN A 27 11.20 -12.78 13.19
C ASN A 27 10.85 -12.12 11.85
N LEU A 28 9.56 -11.90 11.58
CA LEU A 28 9.11 -11.20 10.38
C LEU A 28 9.69 -9.78 10.28
N ALA A 29 9.66 -9.02 11.37
CA ALA A 29 10.21 -7.67 11.41
C ALA A 29 11.72 -7.66 11.16
N ASN A 30 12.47 -8.61 11.71
CA ASN A 30 13.90 -8.77 11.45
C ASN A 30 14.17 -9.12 9.98
N THR A 31 13.40 -10.05 9.39
CA THR A 31 13.53 -10.39 7.97
C THR A 31 13.38 -9.16 7.07
N TYR A 32 12.39 -8.31 7.34
CA TYR A 32 12.20 -7.07 6.58
C TYR A 32 13.31 -6.05 6.86
N LEU A 33 13.79 -5.97 8.10
CA LEU A 33 14.89 -5.08 8.47
C LEU A 33 16.15 -5.43 7.68
N ASP A 34 16.50 -6.71 7.63
CA ASP A 34 17.66 -7.21 6.89
C ASP A 34 17.55 -6.89 5.41
N PHE A 35 16.36 -7.08 4.81
CA PHE A 35 16.10 -6.69 3.42
C PHE A 35 16.45 -5.21 3.15
N TYR A 36 15.98 -4.28 3.99
CA TYR A 36 16.26 -2.86 3.78
C TYR A 36 17.71 -2.49 4.08
N LEU A 37 18.35 -3.11 5.07
CA LEU A 37 19.76 -2.89 5.35
C LEU A 37 20.64 -3.31 4.16
N GLU A 38 20.31 -4.43 3.51
CA GLU A 38 20.96 -4.83 2.26
C GLU A 38 20.64 -3.85 1.12
N ARG A 39 19.38 -3.42 0.98
CA ARG A 39 18.98 -2.48 -0.09
C ARG A 39 19.64 -1.11 0.03
N GLN A 40 20.01 -0.66 1.23
CA GLN A 40 20.74 0.60 1.44
C GLN A 40 22.15 0.63 0.85
N LYS A 41 22.74 -0.52 0.56
CA LYS A 41 24.08 -0.61 -0.07
C LYS A 41 24.06 -0.17 -1.53
N PHE A 42 22.88 -0.06 -2.15
CA PHE A 42 22.72 0.36 -3.54
C PHE A 42 22.50 1.89 -3.65
N PRO A 43 23.03 2.55 -4.69
CA PRO A 43 23.07 4.01 -4.81
C PRO A 43 21.74 4.69 -5.21
N GLU A 44 20.61 3.96 -5.20
CA GLU A 44 19.31 4.49 -5.64
C GLU A 44 18.71 5.47 -4.61
N LYS A 45 18.81 6.78 -4.88
CA LYS A 45 18.38 7.86 -3.96
C LYS A 45 16.95 7.72 -3.43
N LYS A 46 15.98 7.38 -4.29
CA LYS A 46 14.56 7.19 -3.88
C LYS A 46 14.39 6.04 -2.89
N TRP A 47 15.10 4.94 -3.09
CA TRP A 47 15.05 3.77 -2.20
C TRP A 47 15.74 4.02 -0.86
N LYS A 48 16.75 4.89 -0.85
CA LYS A 48 17.50 5.22 0.38
C LYS A 48 16.60 5.86 1.44
N ASP A 49 15.76 6.81 1.06
CA ASP A 49 14.85 7.51 1.99
C ASP A 49 13.75 6.58 2.52
N LEU A 50 13.13 5.79 1.64
CA LEU A 50 12.16 4.76 2.04
C LEU A 50 12.79 3.73 2.99
N SER A 51 13.99 3.23 2.65
CA SER A 51 14.70 2.26 3.47
C SER A 51 15.05 2.83 4.84
N ASN A 52 15.54 4.07 4.92
CA ASN A 52 15.83 4.74 6.19
C ASN A 52 14.60 4.79 7.10
N ARG A 53 13.46 5.21 6.54
CA ARG A 53 12.18 5.28 7.27
C ARG A 53 11.75 3.89 7.75
N ASN A 54 11.75 2.89 6.87
CA ASN A 54 11.32 1.53 7.20
C ASN A 54 12.25 0.88 8.23
N ILE A 55 13.56 1.09 8.13
CA ILE A 55 14.54 0.62 9.14
C ILE A 55 14.26 1.23 10.52
N ALA A 56 14.02 2.54 10.58
CA ALA A 56 13.72 3.22 11.85
C ALA A 56 12.44 2.66 12.48
N LEU A 57 11.38 2.49 11.69
CA LEU A 57 10.11 1.91 12.12
C LEU A 57 10.28 0.45 12.59
N LEU A 58 10.92 -0.40 11.79
CA LEU A 58 11.14 -1.81 12.12
C LEU A 58 11.97 -1.97 13.40
N LYS A 59 13.04 -1.18 13.59
CA LYS A 59 13.83 -1.17 14.84
C LYS A 59 12.97 -0.77 16.04
N ALA A 60 12.13 0.26 15.91
CA ALA A 60 11.22 0.66 16.96
C ALA A 60 10.20 -0.45 17.29
N THR A 61 9.63 -1.10 16.28
CA THR A 61 8.70 -2.21 16.44
C THR A 61 9.37 -3.45 17.06
N ILE A 62 10.59 -3.79 16.67
CA ILE A 62 11.38 -4.87 17.29
C ILE A 62 11.64 -4.58 18.78
N ASN A 63 11.99 -3.34 19.12
CA ASN A 63 12.16 -2.93 20.51
C ASN A 63 10.85 -3.02 21.30
N LYS A 64 9.72 -2.62 20.70
CA LYS A 64 8.38 -2.78 21.29
C LYS A 64 8.06 -4.27 21.52
N LEU A 65 8.31 -5.12 20.53
CA LEU A 65 8.11 -6.57 20.63
C LEU A 65 8.97 -7.21 21.74
N ASN A 66 10.23 -6.79 21.88
CA ASN A 66 11.09 -7.24 22.98
C ASN A 66 10.47 -6.88 24.35
N LYS A 67 9.98 -5.64 24.49
CA LYS A 67 9.32 -5.21 25.74
C LYS A 67 8.07 -6.03 26.05
N LEU A 68 7.26 -6.30 25.03
CA LEU A 68 6.01 -7.08 25.17
C LEU A 68 6.24 -8.57 25.43
N GLN A 69 7.45 -9.08 25.17
CA GLN A 69 7.81 -10.46 25.48
C GLN A 69 8.26 -10.66 26.93
N HIS A 70 8.39 -9.59 27.72
CA HIS A 70 8.70 -9.71 29.15
C HIS A 70 7.49 -10.20 29.96
N ASP A 71 7.77 -11.02 30.97
CA ASP A 71 6.77 -11.69 31.80
C ASP A 71 5.77 -10.72 32.44
N ASP A 72 6.22 -9.53 32.88
CA ASP A 72 5.36 -8.49 33.46
C ASP A 72 4.32 -7.98 32.45
N LYS A 73 4.73 -7.77 31.19
CA LYS A 73 3.84 -7.30 30.13
C LYS A 73 2.90 -8.38 29.63
N ILE A 74 3.37 -9.63 29.58
CA ILE A 74 2.51 -10.77 29.29
C ILE A 74 1.45 -10.94 30.38
N ALA A 75 1.83 -10.87 31.65
CA ALA A 75 0.89 -10.96 32.76
C ALA A 75 -0.14 -9.81 32.75
N GLU A 76 0.30 -8.58 32.51
CA GLU A 76 -0.58 -7.40 32.37
C GLU A 76 -1.59 -7.58 31.23
N TYR A 77 -1.15 -8.10 30.07
CA TYR A 77 -2.02 -8.42 28.94
C TYR A 77 -3.05 -9.51 29.27
N LEU A 78 -2.59 -10.61 29.88
CA LEU A 78 -3.43 -11.75 30.22
C LEU A 78 -4.53 -11.35 31.22
N GLU A 79 -4.21 -10.51 32.21
CA GLU A 79 -5.21 -9.95 33.13
C GLU A 79 -6.20 -9.03 32.40
N ALA A 80 -5.72 -8.20 31.46
CA ALA A 80 -6.59 -7.27 30.73
C ALA A 80 -7.63 -7.99 29.85
N ILE A 81 -7.29 -9.14 29.25
CA ILE A 81 -8.21 -9.92 28.42
C ILE A 81 -9.15 -10.82 29.23
N ARG A 82 -8.98 -10.91 30.56
CA ARG A 82 -9.91 -11.68 31.39
C ARG A 82 -11.30 -11.04 31.35
N PRO A 83 -12.37 -11.83 31.17
CA PRO A 83 -13.73 -11.31 31.18
C PRO A 83 -14.01 -10.59 32.50
N THR A 84 -14.54 -9.37 32.43
CA THR A 84 -15.07 -8.72 33.63
C THR A 84 -16.35 -9.47 34.05
N PRO A 85 -16.44 -9.99 35.29
CA PRO A 85 -17.63 -10.71 35.72
C PRO A 85 -18.86 -9.77 35.66
N PRO A 86 -20.05 -10.30 35.32
CA PRO A 86 -21.25 -9.50 35.30
C PRO A 86 -21.58 -8.99 36.70
N LEU A 87 -21.94 -7.71 36.80
CA LEU A 87 -22.37 -7.09 38.06
C LEU A 87 -23.71 -7.67 38.52
N SER A 88 -23.93 -7.68 39.83
CA SER A 88 -25.20 -8.04 40.45
C SER A 88 -26.28 -7.01 40.07
N PRO A 89 -27.56 -7.41 39.92
CA PRO A 89 -28.67 -6.45 39.77
C PRO A 89 -28.78 -5.45 40.93
N ASN A 90 -28.27 -5.82 42.11
CA ASN A 90 -28.28 -4.99 43.32
C ASN A 90 -26.91 -4.31 43.58
N ALA A 91 -26.04 -4.23 42.58
CA ALA A 91 -24.75 -3.56 42.72
C ALA A 91 -24.93 -2.06 43.03
N THR A 92 -24.11 -1.55 43.94
CA THR A 92 -24.02 -0.15 44.33
C THR A 92 -23.42 0.71 43.21
N GLU A 93 -23.65 2.02 43.27
CA GLU A 93 -23.12 2.97 42.27
C GLU A 93 -21.57 2.96 42.25
N GLU A 94 -20.95 2.78 43.41
CA GLU A 94 -19.51 2.58 43.56
C GLU A 94 -19.01 1.33 42.83
N GLU A 95 -19.70 0.19 42.96
CA GLU A 95 -19.34 -1.05 42.26
C GLU A 95 -19.47 -0.92 40.74
N TYR A 96 -20.47 -0.18 40.25
CA TYR A 96 -20.59 0.14 38.82
C TYR A 96 -19.42 1.01 38.34
N LYS A 97 -19.04 2.02 39.11
CA LYS A 97 -17.93 2.91 38.76
C LYS A 97 -16.59 2.16 38.72
N GLU A 98 -16.30 1.33 39.73
CA GLU A 98 -15.09 0.51 39.76
C GLU A 98 -15.01 -0.46 38.58
N ALA A 99 -16.13 -1.11 38.22
CA ALA A 99 -16.18 -2.01 37.08
C ALA A 99 -15.93 -1.28 35.76
N PHE A 100 -16.50 -0.08 35.59
CA PHE A 100 -16.26 0.75 34.42
C PHE A 100 -14.81 1.21 34.31
N GLU A 101 -14.20 1.64 35.42
CA GLU A 101 -12.78 2.03 35.46
C GLU A 101 -11.86 0.85 35.13
N LYS A 102 -12.14 -0.33 35.69
CA LYS A 102 -11.42 -1.57 35.36
C LYS A 102 -11.56 -1.92 33.88
N HIS A 103 -12.77 -1.87 33.33
CA HIS A 103 -13.01 -2.16 31.92
C HIS A 103 -12.27 -1.20 31.00
N SER A 104 -12.33 0.10 31.31
CA SER A 104 -11.64 1.15 30.56
C SER A 104 -10.12 0.95 30.58
N ARG A 105 -9.55 0.59 31.74
CA ARG A 105 -8.12 0.25 31.88
C ARG A 105 -7.75 -0.98 31.06
N ASN A 106 -8.56 -2.04 31.12
CA ASN A 106 -8.33 -3.27 30.36
C ASN A 106 -8.36 -3.03 28.85
N ILE A 107 -9.29 -2.22 28.37
CA ILE A 107 -9.31 -1.73 26.97
C ILE A 107 -8.01 -0.99 26.69
N ALA A 108 -7.65 0.00 27.49
CA ALA A 108 -6.44 0.80 27.28
C ALA A 108 -5.17 -0.07 27.22
N ILE A 109 -5.04 -1.08 28.08
CA ILE A 109 -3.92 -2.05 28.06
C ILE A 109 -3.97 -2.89 26.78
N THR A 110 -5.12 -3.48 26.46
CA THR A 110 -5.27 -4.39 25.30
C THR A 110 -4.98 -3.68 23.97
N PHE A 111 -5.42 -2.43 23.84
CA PHE A 111 -5.16 -1.61 22.66
C PHE A 111 -3.78 -0.93 22.70
N GLY A 112 -3.35 -0.44 23.85
CA GLY A 112 -2.09 0.29 24.05
C GLY A 112 -0.85 -0.60 23.97
N GLN A 113 -0.93 -1.84 24.43
CA GLN A 113 0.12 -2.84 24.22
C GLN A 113 0.14 -3.38 22.78
N GLY A 114 -0.81 -2.98 21.93
CA GLY A 114 -0.93 -3.41 20.54
C GLY A 114 -1.34 -4.87 20.45
N THR A 115 -2.56 -5.12 19.96
CA THR A 115 -2.93 -6.49 19.60
C THR A 115 -1.95 -7.02 18.54
N ASN A 116 -1.75 -8.34 18.50
CA ASN A 116 -0.85 -8.95 17.51
C ASN A 116 -1.21 -8.58 16.07
N LEU A 117 -2.50 -8.39 15.79
CA LEU A 117 -2.96 -7.93 14.49
C LEU A 117 -2.46 -6.50 14.18
N PHE A 118 -2.57 -5.57 15.13
CA PHE A 118 -2.07 -4.20 14.91
C PHE A 118 -0.56 -4.19 14.69
N ILE A 119 0.19 -4.94 15.49
CA ILE A 119 1.65 -5.04 15.32
C ILE A 119 1.98 -5.69 13.97
N LEU A 120 1.25 -6.73 13.57
CA LEU A 120 1.39 -7.33 12.25
C LEU A 120 1.15 -6.30 11.14
N MET A 121 0.11 -5.46 11.24
CA MET A 121 -0.15 -4.39 10.27
C MET A 121 0.98 -3.35 10.24
N GLU A 122 1.53 -2.97 11.40
CA GLU A 122 2.69 -2.08 11.51
C GLU A 122 3.92 -2.64 10.77
N ILE A 123 4.21 -3.94 10.97
CA ILE A 123 5.32 -4.63 10.30
C ILE A 123 5.04 -4.79 8.81
N ASN A 124 3.82 -5.21 8.45
CA ASN A 124 3.42 -5.51 7.08
C ASN A 124 3.43 -4.27 6.18
N ARG A 125 3.15 -3.07 6.74
CA ARG A 125 3.36 -1.79 6.05
C ARG A 125 4.80 -1.57 5.58
N CYS A 126 5.77 -2.22 6.22
CA CYS A 126 7.16 -2.21 5.82
C CYS A 126 7.50 -3.38 4.88
N SER A 127 6.54 -4.15 4.38
CA SER A 127 6.82 -5.30 3.51
C SER A 127 7.57 -4.88 2.25
N PRO A 128 8.65 -5.60 1.89
CA PRO A 128 9.32 -5.43 0.60
C PRO A 128 8.38 -5.63 -0.59
N ARG A 129 7.50 -6.65 -0.52
CA ARG A 129 6.54 -6.97 -1.60
C ARG A 129 5.56 -5.82 -1.78
N LEU A 130 4.99 -5.31 -0.69
CA LEU A 130 4.09 -4.16 -0.78
C LEU A 130 4.81 -2.88 -1.21
N SER A 131 6.06 -2.67 -0.81
CA SER A 131 6.81 -1.47 -1.21
C SER A 131 7.08 -1.47 -2.71
N TYR A 132 7.61 -2.57 -3.24
CA TYR A 132 7.84 -2.73 -4.68
C TYR A 132 6.53 -2.63 -5.47
N PHE A 133 5.48 -3.29 -4.99
CA PHE A 133 4.20 -3.34 -5.69
C PHE A 133 3.44 -2.02 -5.62
N ASN A 134 3.45 -1.30 -4.48
CA ASN A 134 2.88 0.05 -4.39
C ASN A 134 3.63 1.05 -5.29
N ASP A 135 4.93 0.86 -5.47
CA ASP A 135 5.74 1.69 -6.36
C ASP A 135 5.44 1.42 -7.84
N LEU A 136 5.09 0.17 -8.19
CA LEU A 136 4.75 -0.22 -9.57
C LEU A 136 3.26 -0.12 -9.91
N THR A 137 2.39 -0.19 -8.91
CA THR A 137 0.95 -0.26 -9.08
C THR A 137 0.26 0.47 -7.94
N TRP A 138 -0.54 1.48 -8.28
CA TRP A 138 -1.41 2.16 -7.33
C TRP A 138 -2.62 1.26 -7.00
N PHE A 139 -2.41 0.21 -6.20
CA PHE A 139 -3.51 -0.66 -5.78
C PHE A 139 -4.43 0.07 -4.82
N LYS A 140 -5.66 0.30 -5.28
CA LYS A 140 -6.77 0.84 -4.47
C LYS A 140 -7.78 -0.25 -4.06
N HIS A 141 -7.60 -1.49 -4.50
CA HIS A 141 -8.54 -2.59 -4.27
C HIS A 141 -7.97 -3.66 -3.33
N GLY A 142 -8.82 -4.57 -2.86
CA GLY A 142 -8.48 -5.60 -1.88
C GLY A 142 -8.88 -5.23 -0.46
N ASN A 143 -9.17 -6.23 0.36
CA ASN A 143 -9.42 -6.07 1.78
C ASN A 143 -8.12 -6.17 2.61
N ILE A 144 -8.18 -5.77 3.87
CA ILE A 144 -7.01 -5.77 4.78
C ILE A 144 -6.34 -7.15 4.82
N ARG A 145 -7.12 -8.23 4.80
CA ARG A 145 -6.57 -9.59 4.92
C ARG A 145 -5.75 -9.99 3.70
N GLU A 146 -6.22 -9.67 2.50
CA GLU A 146 -5.50 -9.95 1.25
C GLU A 146 -4.19 -9.19 1.18
N HIS A 147 -4.21 -7.91 1.55
CA HIS A 147 -2.99 -7.10 1.65
C HIS A 147 -2.01 -7.65 2.68
N LEU A 148 -2.51 -8.10 3.83
CA LEU A 148 -1.68 -8.74 4.84
C LEU A 148 -1.05 -10.04 4.32
N ASP A 149 -1.85 -10.94 3.76
CA ASP A 149 -1.41 -12.25 3.28
C ASP A 149 -0.42 -12.10 2.11
N TYR A 150 -0.65 -11.17 1.18
CA TYR A 150 0.30 -10.83 0.11
C TYR A 150 1.59 -10.25 0.69
N GLY A 151 1.46 -9.27 1.60
CA GLY A 151 2.59 -8.59 2.19
C GLY A 151 3.53 -9.53 2.94
N ILE A 152 3.03 -10.60 3.57
CA ILE A 152 3.84 -11.66 4.21
C ILE A 152 4.18 -12.85 3.31
N GLY A 153 3.77 -12.79 2.04
CA GLY A 153 4.07 -13.80 1.03
C GLY A 153 3.32 -15.13 1.15
N LYS A 154 2.16 -15.15 1.82
CA LYS A 154 1.27 -16.32 1.81
C LYS A 154 0.54 -16.50 0.48
N VAL A 155 0.32 -15.40 -0.23
CA VAL A 155 -0.27 -15.37 -1.57
C VAL A 155 0.61 -14.53 -2.49
N ASP A 156 0.46 -14.73 -3.79
CA ASP A 156 1.06 -13.88 -4.83
C ASP A 156 0.05 -12.84 -5.32
N GLU A 157 0.44 -12.06 -6.33
CA GLU A 157 -0.36 -10.97 -6.90
C GLU A 157 -1.68 -11.43 -7.54
N THR A 158 -1.84 -12.72 -7.84
CA THR A 158 -3.08 -13.27 -8.45
C THR A 158 -4.29 -13.10 -7.55
N VAL A 159 -4.09 -12.96 -6.23
CA VAL A 159 -5.16 -12.68 -5.26
C VAL A 159 -5.99 -11.43 -5.63
N PHE A 160 -5.40 -10.52 -6.40
CA PHE A 160 -6.04 -9.28 -6.83
C PHE A 160 -6.69 -9.37 -8.23
N GLU A 161 -6.49 -10.44 -9.01
CA GLU A 161 -7.03 -10.58 -10.37
C GLU A 161 -8.56 -10.53 -10.41
N LYS A 162 -9.22 -11.00 -9.35
CA LYS A 162 -10.69 -10.89 -9.22
C LYS A 162 -11.22 -9.46 -9.24
N TYR A 163 -10.36 -8.45 -9.02
CA TYR A 163 -10.73 -7.03 -9.14
C TYR A 163 -10.56 -6.49 -10.57
N LEU A 164 -9.91 -7.23 -11.46
CA LEU A 164 -9.67 -6.83 -12.85
C LEU A 164 -10.95 -6.55 -13.63
N PRO A 165 -12.03 -7.36 -13.55
CA PRO A 165 -13.28 -7.04 -14.25
C PRO A 165 -13.89 -5.70 -13.82
N TYR A 166 -13.82 -5.40 -12.52
CA TYR A 166 -14.27 -4.11 -12.00
C TYR A 166 -13.45 -2.95 -12.57
N GLN A 167 -12.12 -3.11 -12.68
CA GLN A 167 -11.24 -2.10 -13.29
C GLN A 167 -11.54 -1.89 -14.77
N VAL A 168 -11.70 -2.99 -15.52
CA VAL A 168 -12.07 -2.95 -16.95
C VAL A 168 -13.38 -2.19 -17.14
N ASN A 169 -14.40 -2.50 -16.34
CA ASN A 169 -15.68 -1.78 -16.40
C ASN A 169 -15.53 -0.29 -16.11
N SER A 170 -14.76 0.07 -15.07
CA SER A 170 -14.49 1.48 -14.76
C SER A 170 -13.77 2.20 -15.90
N ILE A 171 -12.82 1.54 -16.58
CA ILE A 171 -12.15 2.10 -17.76
C ILE A 171 -13.16 2.26 -18.91
N ILE A 172 -14.03 1.28 -19.16
CA ILE A 172 -15.05 1.36 -20.21
C ILE A 172 -16.00 2.55 -20.00
N GLU A 173 -16.43 2.77 -18.77
CA GLU A 173 -17.32 3.88 -18.41
C GLU A 173 -16.64 5.25 -18.55
N THR A 174 -15.34 5.33 -18.24
CA THR A 174 -14.62 6.61 -18.16
C THR A 174 -13.78 6.96 -19.39
N LYS A 175 -13.41 6.00 -20.24
CA LYS A 175 -12.51 6.25 -21.38
C LYS A 175 -13.05 7.34 -22.30
N LYS A 176 -14.35 7.33 -22.62
CA LYS A 176 -14.91 8.31 -23.56
C LYS A 176 -14.81 9.74 -23.05
N SER A 177 -14.91 9.98 -21.74
CA SER A 177 -14.80 11.33 -21.16
C SER A 177 -13.37 11.85 -21.20
N PHE A 178 -12.38 10.99 -20.93
CA PHE A 178 -10.96 11.33 -20.98
C PHE A 178 -10.47 11.56 -22.42
N PHE A 179 -10.86 10.67 -23.33
CA PHE A 179 -10.45 10.68 -24.74
C PHE A 179 -11.41 11.47 -25.65
N THR A 180 -12.17 12.43 -25.10
CA THR A 180 -13.13 13.25 -25.85
C THR A 180 -12.50 14.06 -26.99
N LYS A 181 -11.20 14.36 -26.90
CA LYS A 181 -10.50 15.28 -27.80
C LYS A 181 -9.90 14.56 -29.00
N SER A 182 -9.95 15.20 -30.17
CA SER A 182 -9.49 14.62 -31.44
C SER A 182 -8.03 14.13 -31.41
N CYS A 183 -7.14 14.84 -30.71
CA CYS A 183 -5.72 14.45 -30.55
C CYS A 183 -5.49 13.13 -29.81
N PHE A 184 -6.50 12.62 -29.09
CA PHE A 184 -6.40 11.32 -28.42
C PHE A 184 -7.21 10.22 -29.11
N LYS A 185 -7.72 10.47 -30.32
CA LYS A 185 -8.52 9.47 -31.07
C LYS A 185 -7.77 8.15 -31.25
N ASP A 186 -6.50 8.22 -31.67
CA ASP A 186 -5.69 7.02 -31.89
C ASP A 186 -5.37 6.28 -30.58
N ASP A 187 -5.22 7.02 -29.48
CA ASP A 187 -5.00 6.44 -28.15
C ASP A 187 -6.26 5.71 -27.66
N LEU A 188 -7.45 6.25 -27.96
CA LEU A 188 -8.72 5.58 -27.67
C LEU A 188 -8.88 4.29 -28.49
N ILE A 189 -8.52 4.32 -29.78
CA ILE A 189 -8.53 3.11 -30.63
C ILE A 189 -7.60 2.06 -30.05
N LEU A 190 -6.40 2.45 -29.62
CA LEU A 190 -5.44 1.54 -28.99
C LEU A 190 -5.97 0.98 -27.67
N LEU A 191 -6.59 1.81 -26.82
CA LEU A 191 -7.22 1.38 -25.59
C LEU A 191 -8.38 0.40 -25.85
N ASP A 192 -9.22 0.67 -26.87
CA ASP A 192 -10.30 -0.21 -27.28
C ASP A 192 -9.79 -1.57 -27.80
N ALA A 193 -8.59 -1.61 -28.38
CA ALA A 193 -7.93 -2.86 -28.78
C ALA A 193 -7.29 -3.61 -27.59
N VAL A 194 -6.86 -2.90 -26.54
CA VAL A 194 -6.29 -3.50 -25.32
C VAL A 194 -7.34 -4.24 -24.50
N LEU A 195 -8.54 -3.66 -24.34
CA LEU A 195 -9.55 -4.20 -23.41
C LEU A 195 -9.96 -5.65 -23.72
N PRO A 196 -10.26 -6.05 -24.98
CA PRO A 196 -10.56 -7.44 -25.30
C PRO A 196 -9.39 -8.38 -25.04
N LEU A 197 -8.15 -7.93 -25.23
CA LEU A 197 -6.97 -8.75 -24.95
C LEU A 197 -6.80 -9.01 -23.45
N ILE A 198 -7.21 -8.08 -22.58
CA ILE A 198 -7.25 -8.28 -21.13
C ILE A 198 -8.33 -9.31 -20.77
N GLU A 199 -9.53 -9.18 -21.36
CA GLU A 199 -10.65 -10.11 -21.14
C GLU A 199 -10.35 -11.53 -21.63
N GLU A 200 -9.58 -11.67 -22.70
CA GLU A 200 -9.12 -12.94 -23.25
C GLU A 200 -7.84 -13.47 -22.57
N GLU A 201 -7.40 -12.87 -21.46
CA GLU A 201 -6.19 -13.23 -20.69
C GLU A 201 -4.89 -13.23 -21.52
N LYS A 202 -4.85 -12.46 -22.61
CA LYS A 202 -3.68 -12.29 -23.48
C LYS A 202 -2.75 -11.21 -22.91
N PHE A 203 -2.19 -11.46 -21.73
CA PHE A 203 -1.46 -10.44 -20.96
C PHE A 203 -0.21 -9.90 -21.64
N ILE A 204 0.56 -10.70 -22.39
CA ILE A 204 1.78 -10.24 -23.07
C ILE A 204 1.46 -9.13 -24.10
N PRO A 205 0.60 -9.36 -25.12
CA PRO A 205 0.26 -8.31 -26.07
C PRO A 205 -0.48 -7.16 -25.39
N SER A 206 -1.35 -7.41 -24.40
CA SER A 206 -1.99 -6.34 -23.61
C SER A 206 -0.96 -5.43 -22.96
N ASN A 207 0.05 -5.99 -22.29
CA ASN A 207 1.09 -5.24 -21.61
C ASN A 207 1.90 -4.39 -22.60
N ILE A 208 2.24 -4.93 -23.76
CA ILE A 208 2.95 -4.18 -24.81
C ILE A 208 2.11 -2.98 -25.25
N LEU A 209 0.84 -3.19 -25.57
CA LEU A 209 -0.04 -2.11 -26.06
C LEU A 209 -0.37 -1.08 -24.98
N ILE A 210 -0.52 -1.49 -23.70
CA ILE A 210 -0.67 -0.57 -22.56
C ILE A 210 0.56 0.31 -22.42
N ILE A 211 1.77 -0.27 -22.50
CA ILE A 211 3.00 0.50 -22.44
C ILE A 211 3.05 1.51 -23.60
N VAL A 212 2.78 1.07 -24.82
CA VAL A 212 2.74 1.96 -26.01
C VAL A 212 1.73 3.09 -25.84
N LEU A 213 0.54 2.80 -25.31
CA LEU A 213 -0.49 3.80 -25.00
C LEU A 213 0.02 4.82 -23.99
N ILE A 214 0.60 4.37 -22.88
CA ILE A 214 1.17 5.25 -21.84
C ILE A 214 2.29 6.12 -22.44
N GLU A 215 3.20 5.54 -23.23
CA GLU A 215 4.28 6.31 -23.85
C GLU A 215 3.75 7.37 -24.82
N GLY A 216 2.76 7.01 -25.65
CA GLY A 216 2.10 7.94 -26.58
C GLY A 216 1.46 9.11 -25.85
N LEU A 217 0.71 8.83 -24.78
CA LEU A 217 0.08 9.85 -23.94
C LEU A 217 1.12 10.79 -23.31
N VAL A 218 2.17 10.24 -22.69
CA VAL A 218 3.23 11.04 -22.06
C VAL A 218 3.91 11.95 -23.08
N ARG A 219 4.16 11.47 -24.31
CA ARG A 219 4.74 12.29 -25.38
C ARG A 219 3.82 13.42 -25.82
N LYS A 220 2.52 13.16 -25.95
CA LYS A 220 1.52 14.20 -26.26
C LYS A 220 1.46 15.26 -25.16
N PHE A 221 1.48 14.85 -23.89
CA PHE A 221 1.56 15.81 -22.77
C PHE A 221 2.86 16.61 -22.79
N ALA A 222 4.00 15.96 -23.00
CA ALA A 222 5.30 16.62 -23.10
C ALA A 222 5.34 17.64 -24.26
N LEU A 223 4.79 17.28 -25.43
CA LEU A 223 4.66 18.18 -26.58
C LEU A 223 3.82 19.41 -26.24
N LEU A 224 2.64 19.21 -25.62
CA LEU A 224 1.75 20.29 -25.22
C LEU A 224 2.41 21.25 -24.22
N VAL A 225 3.09 20.71 -23.21
CA VAL A 225 3.83 21.51 -22.23
C VAL A 225 4.98 22.26 -22.90
N TYR A 226 5.73 21.58 -23.78
CA TYR A 226 6.87 22.17 -24.46
C TYR A 226 6.47 23.33 -25.39
N LYS A 227 5.41 23.17 -26.19
CA LYS A 227 4.84 24.24 -27.03
C LYS A 227 4.42 25.45 -26.20
N LYS A 228 3.76 25.22 -25.04
CA LYS A 228 3.37 26.32 -24.12
C LYS A 228 4.58 27.03 -23.50
N GLN A 229 5.63 26.29 -23.18
CA GLN A 229 6.84 26.86 -22.59
C GLN A 229 7.70 27.61 -23.63
N ASN A 230 7.57 27.29 -24.92
CA ASN A 230 8.39 27.83 -26.01
C ASN A 230 7.51 28.20 -27.23
N PRO A 231 6.64 29.23 -27.11
CA PRO A 231 5.69 29.60 -28.16
C PRO A 231 6.34 30.07 -29.47
N GLU A 232 7.62 30.44 -29.44
CA GLU A 232 8.41 30.85 -30.59
C GLU A 232 8.91 29.69 -31.47
N ILE A 233 8.83 28.45 -31.00
CA ILE A 233 9.32 27.26 -31.71
C ILE A 233 8.27 26.77 -32.71
N SER A 234 8.73 26.37 -33.91
CA SER A 234 7.87 25.82 -34.94
C SER A 234 7.20 24.50 -34.50
N ASP A 235 6.05 24.18 -35.10
CA ASP A 235 5.36 22.91 -34.83
C ASP A 235 6.25 21.71 -35.19
N SER A 236 6.97 21.79 -36.32
CA SER A 236 7.90 20.74 -36.77
C SER A 236 9.03 20.51 -35.77
N ASP A 237 9.61 21.58 -35.21
CA ASP A 237 10.67 21.45 -34.20
C ASP A 237 10.16 20.90 -32.87
N SER A 238 8.92 21.26 -32.51
CA SER A 238 8.24 20.75 -31.32
C SER A 238 7.93 19.26 -31.45
N GLU A 239 7.46 18.81 -32.61
CA GLU A 239 7.25 17.38 -32.90
C GLU A 239 8.58 16.61 -32.95
N ALA A 240 9.60 17.17 -33.60
CA ALA A 240 10.93 16.59 -33.60
C ALA A 240 11.48 16.46 -32.17
N PHE A 241 11.19 17.40 -31.29
CA PHE A 241 11.50 17.30 -29.86
C PHE A 241 10.80 16.11 -29.19
N ALA A 242 9.48 15.95 -29.36
CA ALA A 242 8.70 14.93 -28.64
C ALA A 242 8.93 13.49 -29.16
N TYR A 243 9.19 13.34 -30.47
CA TYR A 243 9.17 12.02 -31.12
C TYR A 243 10.50 11.59 -31.74
N ILE A 244 11.37 12.52 -32.17
CA ILE A 244 12.60 12.20 -32.93
C ILE A 244 13.85 12.33 -32.08
N LYS A 245 14.05 13.51 -31.47
CA LYS A 245 15.25 13.86 -30.69
C LYS A 245 15.30 13.16 -29.33
N ASN A 246 14.15 12.75 -28.79
CA ASN A 246 14.03 12.08 -27.50
C ASN A 246 13.30 10.73 -27.65
N ARG A 247 13.99 9.74 -28.21
CA ARG A 247 13.40 8.42 -28.48
C ARG A 247 13.03 7.63 -27.23
N SER A 248 13.72 7.82 -26.10
CA SER A 248 13.29 7.24 -24.81
C SER A 248 12.48 8.25 -23.99
N LEU A 249 11.47 7.77 -23.25
CA LEU A 249 10.74 8.60 -22.28
C LEU A 249 11.67 9.19 -21.22
N GLU A 250 12.67 8.42 -20.78
CA GLU A 250 13.67 8.94 -19.85
C GLU A 250 14.43 10.14 -20.42
N GLY A 251 14.84 10.08 -21.69
CA GLY A 251 15.51 11.20 -22.35
C GLY A 251 14.59 12.41 -22.51
N LEU A 252 13.30 12.17 -22.83
CA LEU A 252 12.29 13.21 -22.92
C LEU A 252 12.08 13.93 -21.57
N ILE A 253 12.06 13.17 -20.47
CA ILE A 253 11.78 13.71 -19.13
C ILE A 253 13.03 14.34 -18.49
N LYS A 254 14.18 13.66 -18.50
CA LYS A 254 15.34 14.02 -17.67
C LYS A 254 16.35 14.94 -18.35
N ASN A 255 16.51 14.86 -19.67
CA ASN A 255 17.65 15.49 -20.35
C ASN A 255 17.33 16.88 -20.90
N ARG A 256 16.29 17.54 -20.37
CA ARG A 256 15.80 18.82 -20.88
C ARG A 256 15.52 19.81 -19.76
N GLU A 257 15.85 21.06 -20.03
CA GLU A 257 15.58 22.22 -19.19
C GLU A 257 14.09 22.58 -19.28
N TRP A 258 13.25 21.74 -18.68
CA TRP A 258 11.85 22.09 -18.46
C TRP A 258 11.80 23.40 -17.67
N LYS A 259 11.06 24.38 -18.19
CA LYS A 259 10.79 25.60 -17.44
C LYS A 259 9.87 25.26 -16.25
N LYS A 260 9.69 26.22 -15.34
CA LYS A 260 8.82 26.06 -14.16
C LYS A 260 7.45 25.48 -14.53
N ASP A 261 6.90 24.66 -13.64
CA ASP A 261 5.57 24.07 -13.77
C ASP A 261 4.53 25.11 -14.20
N ILE A 262 3.73 24.75 -15.19
CA ILE A 262 2.64 25.57 -15.72
C ILE A 262 1.30 24.91 -15.38
N PRO A 263 0.27 25.69 -14.97
CA PRO A 263 -1.09 25.16 -14.82
C PRO A 263 -1.54 24.49 -16.12
N PHE A 264 -1.96 23.24 -16.01
CA PHE A 264 -2.33 22.45 -17.17
C PHE A 264 -3.85 22.41 -17.35
N PHE A 265 -4.30 22.86 -18.52
CA PHE A 265 -5.64 22.63 -19.04
C PHE A 265 -5.48 21.98 -20.42
N LEU A 266 -6.21 20.88 -20.65
CA LEU A 266 -6.27 20.25 -21.96
C LEU A 266 -6.95 21.26 -22.93
N PRO A 267 -6.31 21.64 -24.05
CA PRO A 267 -6.93 22.56 -25.02
C PRO A 267 -8.17 21.92 -25.67
N GLU A 268 -9.24 22.67 -25.92
CA GLU A 268 -10.49 22.15 -26.53
C GLU A 268 -10.27 21.63 -27.96
N VAL A 269 -9.33 22.23 -28.68
CA VAL A 269 -8.89 21.82 -30.02
C VAL A 269 -7.37 21.62 -29.97
N CYS A 270 -6.91 20.47 -30.46
CA CYS A 270 -5.50 20.20 -30.67
C CYS A 270 -5.17 20.49 -32.14
N ASN A 271 -4.34 21.50 -32.38
CA ASN A 271 -3.74 21.78 -33.69
C ASN A 271 -2.42 21.02 -33.84
#